data_AF-A0A317PJN0-F1
#
_entry.id   AF-A0A317PJN0-F1
#
_cell.length_a   1.000
_cell.length_b   1.000
_cell.length_c   1.000
_cell.angle_alpha   90.00
_cell.angle_beta   90.00
_cell.angle_gamma   90.00
#
_symmetry.space_group_name_H-M   'P 1'
#
loop_
_entity.id
_entity.type
_entity.pdbx_description
1 polymer ?
#
loop_
_entity_poly.entity_id
_entity_poly.type
_entity_poly.pdbx_seq_one_letter_code
_entity_poly.pdbx_strand_id
1 'polypeptide(L)'
;MYFSKLHLPSAFNGKFLFPVSAAVLWAFSACQVVAANNPSSARLQVETVARQAVNQAVHQQAKRQQWQDWQLRIALFVAQDVANYPRCATTPEAQLSGLSAQDFSRMKVNVRCTGALSWQTTVTVKPEILLPVVTARHGLPREHLLTAQDLVMKKQNIVAIRGGYETNIEKITGFSVKRRLREGQVVSLQHVDKPQVISRGQQVTLVASQQGIEARTQGEALQNGRAGGMIRVKNLSSDRIVLAQVVSAGLVKVVEATEE
;
A
#
# COMPACT_ATOMS: atom_id res chain seq x y z
N MET A 1 -28.12 -38.38 52.13
CA MET A 1 -27.96 -38.21 53.59
C MET A 1 -27.94 -36.72 53.89
N TYR A 2 -28.83 -36.29 54.80
CA TYR A 2 -28.93 -34.99 55.51
C TYR A 2 -29.07 -33.72 54.63
N PHE A 3 -30.27 -33.19 54.33
CA PHE A 3 -31.38 -32.69 55.16
C PHE A 3 -31.01 -31.62 56.19
N SER A 4 -31.54 -30.39 56.02
CA SER A 4 -32.26 -29.55 57.02
C SER A 4 -32.56 -28.20 56.35
N LYS A 5 -33.76 -27.87 55.85
CA LYS A 5 -35.05 -27.61 56.53
C LYS A 5 -34.94 -26.72 57.76
N LEU A 6 -35.45 -25.49 57.67
CA LEU A 6 -36.09 -24.70 58.75
C LEU A 6 -36.97 -23.64 58.04
N HIS A 7 -38.26 -23.91 57.89
CA HIS A 7 -39.37 -23.56 58.79
C HIS A 7 -39.93 -22.14 58.56
N LEU A 8 -41.09 -22.12 57.89
CA LEU A 8 -42.07 -21.05 57.95
C LEU A 8 -42.66 -20.94 59.37
N PRO A 9 -43.19 -19.76 59.71
CA PRO A 9 -44.44 -19.70 60.45
C PRO A 9 -45.54 -19.09 59.59
N SER A 10 -46.70 -19.72 59.66
CA SER A 10 -47.97 -19.22 59.13
C SER A 10 -48.80 -18.57 60.24
N ALA A 11 -49.66 -17.64 59.79
CA ALA A 11 -50.88 -17.13 60.41
C ALA A 11 -50.74 -15.94 61.37
N PHE A 12 -51.32 -14.80 60.96
CA PHE A 12 -52.46 -14.29 61.72
C PHE A 12 -53.42 -13.47 60.84
N ASN A 13 -54.68 -13.60 61.22
CA ASN A 13 -55.92 -13.12 60.60
C ASN A 13 -56.06 -11.60 60.71
N GLY A 14 -56.67 -10.96 59.70
CA GLY A 14 -57.03 -9.54 59.78
C GLY A 14 -57.81 -9.06 58.56
N LYS A 15 -59.10 -9.40 58.49
CA LYS A 15 -60.05 -8.76 57.58
C LYS A 15 -60.31 -7.34 58.09
N PHE A 16 -59.94 -6.31 57.33
CA PHE A 16 -60.57 -5.00 57.40
C PHE A 16 -60.81 -4.46 56.00
N LEU A 17 -62.10 -4.38 55.67
CA LEU A 17 -62.67 -3.60 54.57
C LEU A 17 -62.60 -2.12 54.93
N PHE A 18 -62.22 -1.29 53.95
CA PHE A 18 -62.81 -0.01 53.51
C PHE A 18 -61.74 0.92 52.88
N PRO A 19 -62.13 1.82 51.96
CA PRO A 19 -61.38 2.14 50.75
C PRO A 19 -60.79 3.56 50.83
N VAL A 20 -60.40 4.11 49.68
CA VAL A 20 -60.13 5.52 49.35
C VAL A 20 -58.67 5.78 48.92
N SER A 21 -58.51 5.82 47.60
CA SER A 21 -57.85 6.87 46.82
C SER A 21 -56.57 7.51 47.37
N ALA A 22 -55.43 7.20 46.73
CA ALA A 22 -54.38 8.20 46.49
C ALA A 22 -53.50 7.76 45.31
N ALA A 23 -53.56 8.54 44.24
CA ALA A 23 -52.67 8.44 43.09
C ALA A 23 -51.22 8.68 43.53
N VAL A 24 -50.38 7.65 43.43
CA VAL A 24 -48.92 7.80 43.58
C VAL A 24 -48.32 7.96 42.20
N LEU A 25 -48.00 9.21 41.87
CA LEU A 25 -47.31 9.64 40.67
C LEU A 25 -45.94 8.97 40.60
N TRP A 26 -45.72 8.17 39.54
CA TRP A 26 -44.40 7.66 39.16
C TRP A 26 -43.53 8.81 38.67
N ALA A 27 -42.74 9.41 39.54
CA ALA A 27 -41.65 10.32 39.15
C ALA A 27 -40.37 9.51 38.89
N PHE A 28 -40.34 8.73 37.80
CA PHE A 28 -39.08 8.28 37.22
C PHE A 28 -38.43 9.48 36.52
N SER A 29 -37.61 10.22 37.27
CA SER A 29 -36.75 11.26 36.70
C SER A 29 -35.67 10.57 35.85
N ALA A 30 -36.00 10.26 34.61
CA ALA A 30 -35.04 9.85 33.60
C ALA A 30 -34.17 11.07 33.26
N CYS A 31 -33.06 11.23 33.97
CA CYS A 31 -32.00 12.14 33.56
C CYS A 31 -31.40 11.57 32.27
N GLN A 32 -32.02 11.89 31.13
CA GLN A 32 -31.45 11.58 29.83
C GLN A 32 -30.24 12.47 29.62
N VAL A 33 -29.05 11.94 29.89
CA VAL A 33 -27.80 12.51 29.41
C VAL A 33 -27.78 12.29 27.90
N VAL A 34 -28.41 13.20 27.16
CA VAL A 34 -28.25 13.27 25.71
C VAL A 34 -26.89 13.91 25.47
N ALA A 35 -25.85 13.08 25.29
CA ALA A 35 -24.64 13.54 24.64
C ALA A 35 -25.06 14.10 23.27
N ALA A 36 -24.95 15.42 23.10
CA ALA A 36 -25.32 16.10 21.87
C ALA A 36 -24.38 15.70 20.73
N ASN A 37 -24.63 14.53 20.14
CA ASN A 37 -24.12 14.18 18.82
C ASN A 37 -24.84 15.05 17.79
N ASN A 38 -24.41 16.31 17.67
CA ASN A 38 -24.93 17.21 16.66
C ASN A 38 -24.35 16.76 15.29
N PRO A 39 -25.16 16.32 14.31
CA PRO A 39 -24.73 15.85 12.98
C PRO A 39 -24.14 16.97 12.10
N SER A 40 -23.72 18.06 12.73
CA SER A 40 -23.40 19.35 12.13
C SER A 40 -22.14 19.99 12.73
N SER A 41 -21.36 19.27 13.53
CA SER A 41 -20.15 19.81 14.20
C SER A 41 -19.00 20.13 13.22
N ALA A 42 -18.15 21.07 13.61
CA ALA A 42 -16.91 21.39 12.87
C ALA A 42 -16.02 20.15 12.70
N ARG A 43 -15.97 19.28 13.73
CA ARG A 43 -15.26 18.00 13.68
C ARG A 43 -15.76 17.10 12.55
N LEU A 44 -17.07 16.93 12.40
CA LEU A 44 -17.63 16.11 11.32
C LEU A 44 -17.32 16.70 9.94
N GLN A 45 -17.36 18.04 9.80
CA GLN A 45 -16.96 18.70 8.55
C GLN A 45 -15.50 18.41 8.21
N VAL A 46 -14.59 18.55 9.18
CA VAL A 46 -13.16 18.25 9.05
C VAL A 46 -12.92 16.79 8.66
N GLU A 47 -13.56 15.84 9.34
CA GLU A 47 -13.43 14.40 9.03
C GLU A 47 -13.92 14.08 7.62
N THR A 48 -15.03 14.71 7.18
CA THR A 48 -15.62 14.50 5.86
C THR A 48 -14.70 14.99 4.76
N VAL A 49 -14.26 16.27 4.82
CA VAL A 49 -13.44 16.86 3.77
C VAL A 49 -12.04 16.24 3.72
N ALA A 50 -11.47 15.87 4.88
CA ALA A 50 -10.20 15.17 4.93
C ALA A 50 -10.29 13.77 4.31
N ARG A 51 -11.36 13.02 4.59
CA ARG A 51 -11.59 11.70 3.97
C ARG A 51 -11.74 11.82 2.45
N GLN A 52 -12.51 12.79 1.98
CA GLN A 52 -12.73 13.02 0.56
C GLN A 52 -11.42 13.36 -0.17
N ALA A 53 -10.60 14.27 0.39
CA ALA A 53 -9.31 14.63 -0.20
C ALA A 53 -8.36 13.43 -0.33
N VAL A 54 -8.28 12.59 0.72
CA VAL A 54 -7.43 11.37 0.72
C VAL A 54 -7.96 10.36 -0.30
N ASN A 55 -9.28 10.10 -0.32
CA ASN A 55 -9.90 9.21 -1.29
C ASN A 55 -9.56 9.64 -2.72
N GLN A 56 -9.76 10.92 -3.05
CA GLN A 56 -9.48 11.44 -4.40
C GLN A 56 -8.00 11.24 -4.79
N ALA A 57 -7.06 11.54 -3.89
CA ALA A 57 -5.63 11.37 -4.16
C ALA A 57 -5.24 9.90 -4.38
N VAL A 58 -5.75 8.98 -3.55
CA VAL A 58 -5.49 7.54 -3.72
C VAL A 58 -6.11 7.03 -5.03
N HIS A 59 -7.33 7.43 -5.37
CA HIS A 59 -7.98 7.07 -6.64
C HIS A 59 -7.20 7.59 -7.86
N GLN A 60 -6.69 8.83 -7.81
CA GLN A 60 -5.84 9.37 -8.88
C GLN A 60 -4.56 8.55 -9.03
N GLN A 61 -3.91 8.16 -7.92
CA GLN A 61 -2.73 7.33 -7.96
C GLN A 61 -3.03 5.93 -8.52
N ALA A 62 -4.12 5.30 -8.04
CA ALA A 62 -4.57 4.00 -8.51
C ALA A 62 -4.81 4.00 -10.03
N LYS A 63 -5.41 5.08 -10.56
CA LYS A 63 -5.60 5.26 -12.01
C LYS A 63 -4.27 5.38 -12.76
N ARG A 64 -3.33 6.20 -12.27
CA ARG A 64 -2.00 6.38 -12.89
C ARG A 64 -1.19 5.09 -12.92
N GLN A 65 -1.28 4.29 -11.86
CA GLN A 65 -0.54 3.02 -11.71
C GLN A 65 -1.34 1.80 -12.17
N GLN A 66 -2.56 2.01 -12.67
CA GLN A 66 -3.49 0.96 -13.14
C GLN A 66 -3.71 -0.15 -12.11
N TRP A 67 -3.91 0.22 -10.83
CA TRP A 67 -4.16 -0.76 -9.78
C TRP A 67 -5.50 -1.47 -9.97
N GLN A 68 -5.49 -2.79 -9.75
CA GLN A 68 -6.67 -3.66 -9.81
C GLN A 68 -6.95 -4.25 -8.41
N ASP A 69 -8.23 -4.50 -8.10
CA ASP A 69 -8.70 -5.16 -6.88
C ASP A 69 -8.15 -4.61 -5.55
N TRP A 70 -7.84 -3.32 -5.52
CA TRP A 70 -7.32 -2.64 -4.34
C TRP A 70 -8.44 -2.21 -3.38
N GLN A 71 -8.08 -2.03 -2.11
CA GLN A 71 -8.98 -1.55 -1.07
C GLN A 71 -8.30 -0.46 -0.26
N LEU A 72 -9.07 0.51 0.20
CA LEU A 72 -8.59 1.63 1.01
C LEU A 72 -9.35 1.70 2.32
N ARG A 73 -8.61 1.74 3.41
CA ARG A 73 -9.12 2.07 4.75
C ARG A 73 -8.40 3.33 5.21
N ILE A 74 -9.15 4.29 5.72
CA ILE A 74 -8.58 5.57 6.17
C ILE A 74 -8.84 5.73 7.65
N ALA A 75 -7.75 5.78 8.44
CA ALA A 75 -7.77 6.25 9.81
C ALA A 75 -7.41 7.74 9.84
N LEU A 76 -8.31 8.54 10.41
CA LEU A 76 -8.14 9.99 10.60
C LEU A 76 -7.87 10.29 12.07
N PHE A 77 -6.86 11.10 12.32
CA PHE A 77 -6.53 11.61 13.65
C PHE A 77 -6.75 13.12 13.65
N VAL A 78 -7.95 13.51 14.09
CA VAL A 78 -8.36 14.92 14.23
C VAL A 78 -8.13 15.36 15.68
N ALA A 79 -7.47 16.51 15.84
CA ALA A 79 -7.21 17.09 17.16
C ALA A 79 -8.51 17.32 17.96
N GLN A 80 -8.44 17.20 19.29
CA GLN A 80 -9.62 17.20 20.15
C GLN A 80 -10.26 18.60 20.28
N ASP A 81 -9.44 19.65 20.23
CA ASP A 81 -9.85 21.06 20.26
C ASP A 81 -10.78 21.45 19.10
N VAL A 82 -10.71 20.75 17.96
CA VAL A 82 -11.62 20.93 16.82
C VAL A 82 -13.10 20.75 17.20
N ALA A 83 -13.40 19.99 18.26
CA ALA A 83 -14.77 19.86 18.77
C ALA A 83 -15.34 21.20 19.30
N ASN A 84 -14.47 22.13 19.71
CA ASN A 84 -14.84 23.45 20.21
C ASN A 84 -14.90 24.51 19.09
N TYR A 85 -14.53 24.16 17.86
CA TYR A 85 -14.55 25.10 16.76
C TYR A 85 -15.98 25.39 16.30
N PRO A 86 -16.28 26.63 15.88
CA PRO A 86 -17.57 26.95 15.31
C PRO A 86 -17.74 26.19 13.98
N ARG A 87 -18.97 25.76 13.70
CA ARG A 87 -19.31 25.15 12.40
C ARG A 87 -18.96 26.12 11.28
N CYS A 88 -18.31 25.61 10.22
CA CYS A 88 -18.08 26.40 9.03
C CYS A 88 -19.39 26.58 8.26
N ALA A 89 -19.73 27.81 7.88
CA ALA A 89 -20.94 28.12 7.12
C ALA A 89 -20.89 27.51 5.70
N THR A 90 -19.71 27.48 5.09
CA THR A 90 -19.42 26.83 3.82
C THR A 90 -18.67 25.51 4.05
N THR A 91 -18.55 24.68 3.02
CA THR A 91 -17.69 23.49 3.07
C THR A 91 -16.23 23.92 3.28
N PRO A 92 -15.55 23.45 4.33
CA PRO A 92 -14.13 23.78 4.54
C PRO A 92 -13.27 23.27 3.38
N GLU A 93 -12.24 24.04 3.05
CA GLU A 93 -11.25 23.65 2.05
C GLU A 93 -10.28 22.65 2.66
N ALA A 94 -9.99 21.56 1.94
CA ALA A 94 -9.05 20.53 2.36
C ALA A 94 -7.88 20.45 1.37
N GLN A 95 -6.67 20.71 1.86
CA GLN A 95 -5.45 20.64 1.07
C GLN A 95 -4.50 19.59 1.65
N LEU A 96 -4.13 18.62 0.82
CA LEU A 96 -3.11 17.64 1.18
C LEU A 96 -1.74 18.32 1.30
N SER A 97 -1.04 18.04 2.40
CA SER A 97 0.27 18.58 2.71
C SER A 97 1.26 17.44 2.88
N GLY A 98 2.37 17.50 2.15
CA GLY A 98 3.38 16.44 2.08
C GLY A 98 3.15 15.45 0.94
N LEU A 99 3.27 15.92 -0.31
CA LEU A 99 3.07 15.09 -1.50
C LEU A 99 4.33 15.06 -2.37
N SER A 100 5.22 14.12 -2.09
CA SER A 100 5.66 13.28 -3.21
C SER A 100 4.47 12.36 -3.50
N ALA A 101 4.07 12.23 -4.77
CA ALA A 101 2.93 11.42 -5.19
C ALA A 101 3.07 9.91 -4.84
N GLN A 102 4.16 9.52 -4.19
CA GLN A 102 4.50 8.14 -3.85
C GLN A 102 4.52 7.84 -2.34
N ASP A 103 4.55 8.84 -1.44
CA ASP A 103 4.69 8.59 0.00
C ASP A 103 3.37 8.77 0.77
N PHE A 104 2.62 7.68 0.89
CA PHE A 104 1.38 7.62 1.67
C PHE A 104 1.61 7.43 3.18
N SER A 105 2.85 7.32 3.65
CA SER A 105 3.14 6.92 5.04
C SER A 105 2.97 8.05 6.08
N ARG A 106 2.98 9.31 5.63
CA ARG A 106 2.97 10.51 6.50
C ARG A 106 2.00 11.59 6.03
N MET A 107 0.85 11.18 5.50
CA MET A 107 -0.13 12.11 4.95
C MET A 107 -0.70 13.04 6.02
N LYS A 108 -0.74 14.33 5.69
CA LYS A 108 -1.45 15.35 6.46
C LYS A 108 -2.44 16.08 5.55
N VAL A 109 -3.59 16.44 6.10
CA VAL A 109 -4.57 17.28 5.42
C VAL A 109 -4.71 18.56 6.23
N ASN A 110 -4.43 19.70 5.62
CA ASN A 110 -4.75 21.00 6.19
C ASN A 110 -6.19 21.33 5.80
N VAL A 111 -7.04 21.53 6.80
CA VAL A 111 -8.43 21.92 6.62
C VAL A 111 -8.61 23.36 7.07
N ARG A 112 -9.21 24.19 6.23
CA ARG A 112 -9.42 25.62 6.47
C ARG A 112 -10.87 26.00 6.25
N CYS A 113 -11.43 26.75 7.19
CA CYS A 113 -12.71 27.45 7.03
C CYS A 113 -12.45 28.94 6.75
N THR A 114 -12.95 29.45 5.63
CA THR A 114 -12.77 30.84 5.14
C THR A 114 -14.01 31.72 5.34
N GLY A 115 -14.75 31.50 6.43
CA GLY A 115 -15.95 32.27 6.78
C GLY A 115 -15.71 33.42 7.77
N ALA A 116 -16.80 34.03 8.25
CA ALA A 116 -16.76 35.07 9.28
C ALA A 116 -16.08 34.59 10.59
N LEU A 117 -16.28 33.32 10.94
CA LEU A 117 -15.53 32.64 11.99
C LEU A 117 -14.51 31.70 11.34
N SER A 118 -13.34 32.25 11.02
CA SER A 118 -12.28 31.50 10.35
C SER A 118 -11.48 30.66 11.34
N TRP A 119 -11.06 29.49 10.87
CA TRP A 119 -10.20 28.58 11.64
C TRP A 119 -9.47 27.64 10.68
N GLN A 120 -8.42 27.01 11.18
CA GLN A 120 -7.69 25.98 10.47
C GLN A 120 -7.25 24.87 11.42
N THR A 121 -7.10 23.67 10.88
CA THR A 121 -6.56 22.53 11.63
C THR A 121 -5.84 21.58 10.68
N THR A 122 -4.89 20.80 11.22
CA THR A 122 -4.18 19.77 10.47
C THR A 122 -4.63 18.40 10.95
N VAL A 123 -5.15 17.59 10.03
CA VAL A 123 -5.54 16.21 10.27
C VAL A 123 -4.39 15.29 9.87
N THR A 124 -3.96 14.44 10.79
CA THR A 124 -3.01 13.37 10.45
C THR A 124 -3.79 12.18 9.89
N VAL A 125 -3.34 11.65 8.75
CA VAL A 125 -4.02 10.58 8.04
C VAL A 125 -3.09 9.37 7.98
N LYS A 126 -3.62 8.20 8.34
CA LYS A 126 -2.96 6.90 8.12
C LYS A 126 -3.83 6.06 7.19
N PRO A 127 -3.57 6.11 5.87
CA PRO A 127 -4.25 5.22 4.94
C PRO A 127 -3.65 3.81 5.02
N GLU A 128 -4.50 2.80 4.90
CA GLU A 128 -4.11 1.43 4.59
C GLU A 128 -4.60 1.14 3.18
N ILE A 129 -3.66 0.89 2.27
CA ILE A 129 -3.95 0.60 0.87
C ILE A 129 -3.59 -0.87 0.64
N LEU A 130 -4.60 -1.73 0.63
CA LEU A 130 -4.43 -3.16 0.37
C LEU A 130 -4.45 -3.39 -1.13
N LEU A 131 -3.31 -3.72 -1.70
CA LEU A 131 -3.14 -4.01 -3.12
C LEU A 131 -2.67 -5.46 -3.30
N PRO A 132 -3.23 -6.23 -4.25
CA PRO A 132 -2.63 -7.49 -4.65
C PRO A 132 -1.23 -7.23 -5.24
N VAL A 133 -0.20 -7.74 -4.57
CA VAL A 133 1.19 -7.66 -5.00
C VAL A 133 1.81 -9.04 -5.04
N VAL A 134 2.90 -9.17 -5.82
CA VAL A 134 3.63 -10.42 -5.95
C VAL A 134 4.37 -10.73 -4.65
N THR A 135 4.12 -11.92 -4.11
CA THR A 135 4.76 -12.45 -2.91
C THR A 135 5.32 -13.84 -3.17
N ALA A 136 6.34 -14.22 -2.41
CA ALA A 136 6.90 -15.57 -2.48
C ALA A 136 5.91 -16.58 -1.87
N ARG A 137 5.61 -17.65 -2.61
CA ARG A 137 4.70 -18.72 -2.17
C ARG A 137 5.31 -19.56 -1.04
N HIS A 138 6.63 -19.71 -1.02
CA HIS A 138 7.40 -20.46 -0.04
C HIS A 138 8.78 -19.80 0.14
N GLY A 139 9.65 -20.37 0.99
CA GLY A 139 11.01 -19.86 1.15
C GLY A 139 11.88 -20.13 -0.08
N LEU A 140 12.47 -19.08 -0.67
CA LEU A 140 13.28 -19.17 -1.89
C LEU A 140 14.75 -18.83 -1.58
N PRO A 141 15.70 -19.72 -1.87
CA PRO A 141 17.12 -19.45 -1.62
C PRO A 141 17.70 -18.43 -2.60
N ARG A 142 18.91 -17.93 -2.31
CA ARG A 142 19.67 -17.09 -3.24
C ARG A 142 20.00 -17.87 -4.52
N GLU A 143 20.09 -17.17 -5.64
CA GLU A 143 20.32 -17.68 -7.01
C GLU A 143 19.20 -18.59 -7.54
N HIS A 144 18.11 -18.80 -6.80
CA HIS A 144 16.94 -19.53 -7.29
C HIS A 144 16.30 -18.82 -8.47
N LEU A 145 15.98 -19.55 -9.54
CA LEU A 145 15.28 -19.04 -10.71
C LEU A 145 13.78 -18.97 -10.43
N LEU A 146 13.20 -17.77 -10.44
CA LEU A 146 11.78 -17.57 -10.18
C LEU A 146 10.92 -18.13 -11.31
N THR A 147 10.02 -19.05 -10.94
CA THR A 147 8.94 -19.53 -11.80
C THR A 147 7.59 -18.95 -11.37
N ALA A 148 6.58 -19.05 -12.22
CA ALA A 148 5.22 -18.63 -11.84
C ALA A 148 4.65 -19.42 -10.65
N GLN A 149 5.12 -20.64 -10.41
CA GLN A 149 4.69 -21.49 -9.29
C GLN A 149 5.27 -21.01 -7.95
N ASP A 150 6.43 -20.35 -7.97
CA ASP A 150 7.09 -19.79 -6.78
C ASP A 150 6.41 -18.51 -6.27
N LEU A 151 5.53 -17.94 -7.07
CA LEU A 151 4.94 -16.63 -6.87
C LEU A 151 3.43 -16.72 -6.68
N VAL A 152 2.90 -15.77 -5.91
CA VAL A 152 1.46 -15.65 -5.66
C VAL A 152 1.08 -14.19 -5.40
N MET A 153 -0.07 -13.79 -5.93
CA MET A 153 -0.65 -12.47 -5.66
C MET A 153 -1.33 -12.49 -4.29
N LYS A 154 -0.88 -11.64 -3.37
CA LYS A 154 -1.49 -11.48 -2.05
C LYS A 154 -1.74 -9.99 -1.77
N LYS A 155 -2.89 -9.68 -1.16
CA LYS A 155 -3.19 -8.31 -0.71
C LYS A 155 -2.23 -7.91 0.41
N GLN A 156 -1.47 -6.86 0.19
CA GLN A 156 -0.53 -6.28 1.16
C GLN A 156 -0.77 -4.79 1.30
N ASN A 157 -0.51 -4.24 2.49
CA ASN A 157 -0.56 -2.80 2.71
C ASN A 157 0.66 -2.13 2.07
N ILE A 158 0.48 -1.54 0.89
CA ILE A 158 1.60 -0.95 0.13
C ILE A 158 2.22 0.28 0.81
N VAL A 159 1.50 0.90 1.74
CA VAL A 159 2.01 2.02 2.54
C VAL A 159 3.14 1.57 3.48
N ALA A 160 3.14 0.29 3.87
CA ALA A 160 4.16 -0.29 4.75
C ALA A 160 5.34 -0.94 3.98
N ILE A 161 5.21 -1.13 2.67
CA ILE A 161 6.24 -1.80 1.86
C ILE A 161 7.39 -0.83 1.58
N ARG A 162 8.61 -1.25 1.92
CA ARG A 162 9.85 -0.54 1.57
C ARG A 162 10.51 -1.23 0.37
N GLY A 163 11.06 -0.45 -0.55
CA GLY A 163 11.82 -0.99 -1.69
C GLY A 163 10.97 -1.43 -2.90
N GLY A 164 9.72 -0.96 -2.98
CA GLY A 164 8.81 -1.20 -4.11
C GLY A 164 8.08 -2.54 -4.04
N TYR A 165 7.19 -2.74 -5.01
CA TYR A 165 6.37 -3.94 -5.16
C TYR A 165 6.08 -4.18 -6.63
N GLU A 166 5.80 -5.42 -7.00
CA GLU A 166 5.31 -5.78 -8.33
C GLU A 166 3.85 -6.20 -8.26
N THR A 167 3.08 -5.83 -9.29
CA THR A 167 1.66 -6.19 -9.44
C THR A 167 1.41 -7.22 -10.54
N ASN A 168 2.47 -7.65 -11.23
CA ASN A 168 2.40 -8.67 -12.27
C ASN A 168 3.54 -9.68 -12.07
N ILE A 169 3.17 -10.97 -11.94
CA ILE A 169 4.10 -12.09 -11.78
C ILE A 169 5.06 -12.19 -12.98
N GLU A 170 4.56 -12.01 -14.20
CA GLU A 170 5.33 -12.17 -15.44
C GLU A 170 6.51 -11.21 -15.54
N LYS A 171 6.44 -10.04 -14.90
CA LYS A 171 7.54 -9.05 -14.90
C LYS A 171 8.81 -9.56 -14.23
N ILE A 172 8.70 -10.54 -13.33
CA ILE A 172 9.83 -11.08 -12.56
C ILE A 172 10.01 -12.58 -12.73
N THR A 173 9.12 -13.24 -13.47
CA THR A 173 9.34 -14.64 -13.88
C THR A 173 10.62 -14.75 -14.72
N GLY A 174 11.43 -15.77 -14.45
CA GLY A 174 12.74 -15.96 -15.08
C GLY A 174 13.87 -15.14 -14.45
N PHE A 175 13.59 -14.31 -13.44
CA PHE A 175 14.64 -13.60 -12.71
C PHE A 175 15.21 -14.50 -11.62
N SER A 176 16.44 -14.23 -11.18
CA SER A 176 17.10 -14.99 -10.12
C SER A 176 17.04 -14.26 -8.79
N VAL A 177 16.83 -14.98 -7.70
CA VAL A 177 16.71 -14.39 -6.36
C VAL A 177 18.08 -13.86 -5.89
N LYS A 178 18.20 -12.56 -5.67
CA LYS A 178 19.45 -11.91 -5.25
C LYS A 178 19.78 -12.15 -3.77
N ARG A 179 18.74 -12.26 -2.93
CA ARG A 179 18.83 -12.55 -1.48
C ARG A 179 17.69 -13.46 -1.09
N ARG A 180 17.93 -14.40 -0.18
CA ARG A 180 16.90 -15.34 0.31
C ARG A 180 15.59 -14.63 0.62
N LEU A 181 14.49 -15.15 0.07
CA LEU A 181 13.14 -14.69 0.34
C LEU A 181 12.44 -15.65 1.30
N ARG A 182 11.67 -15.10 2.23
CA ARG A 182 10.80 -15.87 3.13
C ARG A 182 9.44 -16.06 2.48
N GLU A 183 8.72 -17.10 2.91
CA GLU A 183 7.31 -17.28 2.54
C GLU A 183 6.49 -16.03 2.88
N GLY A 184 5.62 -15.61 1.95
CA GLY A 184 4.76 -14.45 2.10
C GLY A 184 5.48 -13.10 1.96
N GLN A 185 6.80 -13.07 1.80
CA GLN A 185 7.55 -11.85 1.60
C GLN A 185 7.21 -11.23 0.23
N VAL A 186 7.03 -9.91 0.20
CA VAL A 186 6.84 -9.14 -1.04
C VAL A 186 8.09 -9.23 -1.90
N VAL A 187 7.91 -9.60 -3.17
CA VAL A 187 8.98 -9.65 -4.15
C VAL A 187 8.98 -8.35 -4.95
N SER A 188 10.15 -7.73 -5.05
CA SER A 188 10.36 -6.47 -5.78
C SER A 188 11.67 -6.55 -6.56
N LEU A 189 11.90 -5.61 -7.49
CA LEU A 189 13.13 -5.57 -8.30
C LEU A 189 14.42 -5.44 -7.47
N GLN A 190 14.36 -5.04 -6.20
CA GLN A 190 15.52 -5.00 -5.31
C GLN A 190 15.95 -6.39 -4.82
N HIS A 191 15.03 -7.35 -4.87
CA HIS A 191 15.22 -8.71 -4.38
C HIS A 191 15.66 -9.69 -5.46
N VAL A 192 15.64 -9.27 -6.73
CA VAL A 192 15.85 -10.14 -7.88
C VAL A 192 16.86 -9.54 -8.85
N ASP A 193 17.60 -10.41 -9.53
CA ASP A 193 18.47 -10.07 -10.63
C ASP A 193 17.83 -10.55 -11.95
N LYS A 194 17.94 -9.74 -13.00
CA LYS A 194 17.46 -10.11 -14.34
C LYS A 194 18.10 -11.42 -14.83
N PRO A 195 17.41 -12.20 -15.70
CA PRO A 195 17.95 -13.45 -16.22
C PRO A 195 19.30 -13.25 -16.88
N GLN A 196 20.21 -14.20 -16.63
CA GLN A 196 21.40 -14.38 -17.47
C GLN A 196 20.94 -14.96 -18.80
N VAL A 197 21.14 -14.22 -19.88
CA VAL A 197 20.74 -14.62 -21.24
C VAL A 197 21.95 -14.85 -22.16
N ILE A 198 23.15 -14.48 -21.69
CA ILE A 198 24.43 -14.71 -22.38
C ILE A 198 25.43 -15.30 -21.38
N SER A 199 26.15 -16.34 -21.80
CA SER A 199 27.26 -16.93 -21.04
C SER A 199 28.60 -16.50 -21.63
N ARG A 200 29.66 -16.48 -20.81
CA ARG A 200 31.04 -16.29 -21.30
C ARG A 200 31.40 -17.35 -22.34
N GLY A 201 32.08 -16.94 -23.41
CA GLY A 201 32.44 -17.77 -24.56
C GLY A 201 31.30 -17.99 -25.57
N GLN A 202 30.09 -17.51 -25.27
CA GLN A 202 28.97 -17.64 -26.20
C GLN A 202 29.16 -16.72 -27.41
N GLN A 203 28.89 -17.25 -28.60
CA GLN A 203 28.78 -16.44 -29.81
C GLN A 203 27.52 -15.58 -29.77
N VAL A 204 27.68 -14.30 -30.06
CA VAL A 204 26.63 -13.27 -30.02
C VAL A 204 26.67 -12.42 -31.28
N THR A 205 25.51 -11.94 -31.71
CA THR A 205 25.41 -10.96 -32.78
C THR A 205 25.59 -9.57 -32.20
N LEU A 206 26.63 -8.88 -32.67
CA LEU A 206 26.90 -7.47 -32.42
C LEU A 206 26.07 -6.62 -33.38
N VAL A 207 25.26 -5.72 -32.84
CA VAL A 207 24.52 -4.71 -33.62
C VAL A 207 25.09 -3.33 -33.29
N ALA A 208 25.69 -2.68 -34.28
CA ALA A 208 26.06 -1.28 -34.21
C ALA A 208 25.08 -0.46 -35.06
N SER A 209 24.59 0.66 -34.53
CA SER A 209 23.67 1.54 -35.25
C SER A 209 24.12 2.98 -35.12
N GLN A 210 24.36 3.65 -36.24
CA GLN A 210 24.73 5.06 -36.30
C GLN A 210 23.99 5.74 -37.45
N GLN A 211 23.33 6.87 -37.18
CA GLN A 211 22.61 7.68 -38.18
C GLN A 211 21.63 6.89 -39.07
N GLY A 212 20.97 5.85 -38.51
CA GLY A 212 20.02 5.02 -39.23
C GLY A 212 20.63 3.88 -40.05
N ILE A 213 21.96 3.73 -40.05
CA ILE A 213 22.65 2.57 -40.65
C ILE A 213 22.92 1.54 -39.55
N GLU A 214 22.51 0.29 -39.78
CA GLU A 214 22.73 -0.83 -38.88
C GLU A 214 23.75 -1.80 -39.47
N ALA A 215 24.83 -2.08 -38.72
CA ALA A 215 25.82 -3.09 -39.04
C ALA A 215 25.70 -4.26 -38.07
N ARG A 216 25.73 -5.49 -38.62
CA ARG A 216 25.68 -6.74 -37.84
C ARG A 216 26.95 -7.55 -38.03
N THR A 217 27.57 -7.97 -36.94
CA THR A 217 28.78 -8.80 -36.95
C THR A 217 28.71 -9.89 -35.88
N GLN A 218 29.53 -10.93 -36.02
CA GLN A 218 29.65 -11.97 -35.00
C GLN A 218 30.69 -11.57 -33.95
N GLY A 219 30.41 -11.87 -32.70
CA GLY A 219 31.30 -11.64 -31.58
C GLY A 219 31.27 -12.79 -30.58
N GLU A 220 32.26 -12.81 -29.69
CA GLU A 220 32.34 -13.75 -28.57
C GLU A 220 32.23 -12.97 -27.24
N ALA A 221 31.28 -13.38 -26.39
CA ALA A 221 31.08 -12.75 -25.09
C ALA A 221 32.23 -13.08 -24.13
N LEU A 222 32.92 -12.07 -23.60
CA LEU A 222 34.04 -12.28 -22.68
C LEU A 222 33.60 -12.47 -21.21
N GLN A 223 32.31 -12.25 -20.93
CA GLN A 223 31.70 -12.41 -19.61
C GLN A 223 30.21 -12.77 -19.71
N ASN A 224 29.63 -13.23 -18.60
CA ASN A 224 28.19 -13.49 -18.51
C ASN A 224 27.39 -12.19 -18.64
N GLY A 225 26.27 -12.25 -19.34
CA GLY A 225 25.40 -11.12 -19.64
C GLY A 225 23.97 -11.36 -19.18
N ARG A 226 23.46 -10.43 -18.36
CA ARG A 226 22.04 -10.37 -17.99
C ARG A 226 21.30 -9.44 -18.93
N ALA A 227 20.01 -9.68 -19.17
CA ALA A 227 19.19 -8.84 -20.03
C ALA A 227 19.29 -7.35 -19.64
N GLY A 228 19.63 -6.49 -20.61
CA GLY A 228 19.86 -5.05 -20.42
C GLY A 228 21.17 -4.66 -19.74
N GLY A 229 22.00 -5.62 -19.31
CA GLY A 229 23.31 -5.37 -18.71
C GLY A 229 24.39 -5.09 -19.76
N MET A 230 25.54 -4.58 -19.31
CA MET A 230 26.69 -4.30 -20.19
C MET A 230 27.69 -5.44 -20.15
N ILE A 231 28.17 -5.88 -21.31
CA ILE A 231 29.20 -6.90 -21.44
C ILE A 231 30.30 -6.51 -22.42
N ARG A 232 31.51 -7.01 -22.18
CA ARG A 232 32.62 -6.95 -23.14
C ARG A 232 32.47 -8.10 -24.12
N VAL A 233 32.58 -7.78 -25.41
CA VAL A 233 32.46 -8.75 -26.50
C VAL A 233 33.64 -8.56 -27.43
N LYS A 234 34.31 -9.65 -27.80
CA LYS A 234 35.35 -9.64 -28.83
C LYS A 234 34.68 -9.76 -30.19
N ASN A 235 34.88 -8.81 -31.08
CA ASN A 235 34.43 -8.90 -32.47
C ASN A 235 35.30 -9.95 -33.20
N LEU A 236 34.68 -10.97 -33.77
CA LEU A 236 35.42 -12.05 -34.43
C LEU A 236 35.96 -11.65 -35.81
N SER A 237 35.47 -10.56 -36.40
CA SER A 237 35.94 -10.05 -37.70
C SER A 237 37.13 -9.10 -37.58
N SER A 238 37.25 -8.37 -36.47
CA SER A 238 38.31 -7.36 -36.27
C SER A 238 39.22 -7.63 -35.08
N ASP A 239 38.96 -8.69 -34.33
CA ASP A 239 39.61 -9.03 -33.05
C ASP A 239 39.52 -7.97 -31.94
N ARG A 240 38.83 -6.84 -32.17
CA ARG A 240 38.66 -5.76 -31.20
C ARG A 240 37.65 -6.11 -30.12
N ILE A 241 37.90 -5.66 -28.90
CA ILE A 241 36.94 -5.76 -27.80
C ILE A 241 36.06 -4.52 -27.82
N VAL A 242 34.75 -4.70 -27.67
CA VAL A 242 33.77 -3.61 -27.60
C VAL A 242 32.87 -3.75 -26.38
N LEU A 243 32.36 -2.62 -25.89
CA LEU A 243 31.37 -2.59 -24.83
C LEU A 243 29.97 -2.60 -25.44
N ALA A 244 29.19 -3.63 -25.13
CA ALA A 244 27.87 -3.84 -25.70
C ALA A 244 26.82 -4.07 -24.61
N GLN A 245 25.60 -3.58 -24.85
CA GLN A 245 24.44 -3.85 -24.02
C GLN A 245 23.73 -5.11 -24.48
N VAL A 246 23.39 -6.00 -23.55
CA VAL A 246 22.63 -7.22 -23.83
C VAL A 246 21.18 -6.86 -24.15
N VAL A 247 20.73 -7.16 -25.36
CA VAL A 247 19.35 -6.92 -25.79
C VAL A 247 18.48 -8.14 -25.48
N SER A 248 18.94 -9.32 -25.91
CA SER A 248 18.27 -10.60 -25.71
C SER A 248 19.29 -11.75 -25.79
N ALA A 249 18.83 -13.00 -25.73
CA ALA A 249 19.70 -14.16 -25.88
C ALA A 249 20.43 -14.11 -27.24
N GLY A 250 21.77 -14.11 -27.20
CA GLY A 250 22.60 -14.08 -28.41
C GLY A 250 22.65 -12.74 -29.15
N LEU A 251 22.06 -11.67 -28.63
CA LEU A 251 22.01 -10.36 -29.29
C LEU A 251 22.50 -9.24 -28.36
N VAL A 252 23.44 -8.44 -28.84
CA VAL A 252 24.02 -7.32 -28.11
C VAL A 252 24.10 -6.07 -28.99
N LYS A 253 23.89 -4.90 -28.39
CA LYS A 253 24.01 -3.60 -29.07
C LYS A 253 25.30 -2.91 -28.64
N VAL A 254 26.16 -2.56 -29.58
CA VAL A 254 27.41 -1.84 -29.29
C VAL A 254 27.09 -0.44 -28.78
N VAL A 255 27.69 -0.05 -27.66
CA VAL A 255 27.55 1.28 -27.05
C VAL A 255 28.81 2.10 -27.28
N GLU A 256 29.97 1.48 -27.14
CA GLU A 256 31.27 2.12 -27.34
C GLU A 256 32.27 1.10 -27.89
N ALA A 257 33.04 1.53 -28.89
CA ALA A 257 34.20 0.77 -29.35
C ALA A 257 35.39 1.20 -28.48
N THR A 258 35.96 0.25 -27.72
CA THR A 258 37.23 0.50 -27.03
C THR A 258 38.32 0.56 -28.11
N GLU A 259 38.89 1.74 -28.32
CA GLU A 259 40.14 1.93 -29.06
C GLU A 259 41.28 1.63 -28.08
N GLU A 260 41.88 0.44 -28.20
CA GLU A 260 43.24 0.19 -27.68
C GLU A 260 44.24 0.31 -28.83
#